data_AF-A0A7X8Q828-F1
#
_entry.id   AF-A0A7X8Q828-F1
#
_cell.length_a   1.000
_cell.length_b   1.000
_cell.length_c   1.000
_cell.angle_alpha   90.00
_cell.angle_beta   90.00
_cell.angle_gamma   90.00
#
_symmetry.space_group_name_H-M   'P 1'
#
loop_
_entity.id
_entity.type
_entity.pdbx_description
1 polymer ?
#
loop_
_entity_poly.entity_id
_entity_poly.type
_entity_poly.pdbx_seq_one_letter_code
_entity_poly.pdbx_strand_id
1 'polypeptide(L)'
;MNQSLRNEKSLKEAILINGDTDAYCELSIAYLDHPYQEEFLLYAMIMANKYDYPQAYFDVFDCFVLAYWFDISKIDEQSASLAIEYLIKAYERGHQQAKDIVEKYSINNNENCKQQIERIFK
;
A
#
# COMPACT_ATOMS: atom_id res chain seq x y z
N MET A 1 -17.99 -7.15 -13.67
CA MET A 1 -17.78 -5.79 -14.20
C MET A 1 -18.49 -4.80 -13.29
N ASN A 2 -17.78 -4.24 -12.32
CA ASN A 2 -18.26 -3.09 -11.56
C ASN A 2 -17.72 -1.86 -12.29
N GLN A 3 -18.53 -1.24 -13.14
CA GLN A 3 -18.11 -0.03 -13.85
C GLN A 3 -18.08 1.13 -12.86
N SER A 4 -16.89 1.71 -12.65
CA SER A 4 -16.72 3.02 -12.03
C SER A 4 -17.64 4.04 -12.71
N LEU A 5 -18.35 4.85 -11.91
CA LEU A 5 -19.25 5.89 -12.41
C LEU A 5 -18.46 7.05 -13.06
N ARG A 6 -17.19 7.22 -12.70
CA ARG A 6 -16.25 8.19 -13.28
C ARG A 6 -15.30 7.48 -14.24
N ASN A 7 -14.90 8.13 -15.33
CA ASN A 7 -13.83 7.59 -16.16
C ASN A 7 -12.49 7.67 -15.41
N GLU A 8 -11.57 6.74 -15.69
CA GLU A 8 -10.30 6.57 -14.98
C GLU A 8 -9.46 7.85 -14.93
N LYS A 9 -9.42 8.62 -16.02
CA LYS A 9 -8.68 9.88 -16.08
C LYS A 9 -9.19 10.88 -15.04
N SER A 10 -10.50 11.00 -14.89
CA SER A 10 -11.10 11.90 -13.91
C SER A 10 -10.83 11.45 -12.47
N LEU A 11 -10.76 10.14 -12.20
CA LEU A 11 -10.36 9.62 -10.90
C LEU A 11 -8.92 10.03 -10.57
N LYS A 12 -8.00 9.78 -11.51
CA LYS A 12 -6.58 10.13 -11.38
C LYS A 12 -6.38 11.62 -11.13
N GLU A 13 -7.05 12.49 -11.89
CA GLU A 13 -6.98 13.95 -11.69
C GLU A 13 -7.50 14.37 -10.30
N ALA A 14 -8.60 13.78 -9.82
CA ALA A 14 -9.16 14.10 -8.50
C ALA A 14 -8.21 13.69 -7.36
N ILE A 15 -7.56 12.53 -7.47
CA ILE A 15 -6.54 12.07 -6.52
C ILE A 15 -5.35 13.03 -6.51
N LEU A 16 -4.80 13.36 -7.68
CA LEU A 16 -3.57 14.17 -7.80
C LEU A 16 -3.75 15.60 -7.27
N ILE A 17 -4.91 16.21 -7.53
CA ILE A 17 -5.16 17.61 -7.20
C ILE A 17 -5.71 17.73 -5.78
N ASN A 18 -6.72 16.92 -5.43
CA ASN A 18 -7.51 17.12 -4.21
C ASN A 18 -7.30 16.06 -3.13
N GLY A 19 -6.64 14.94 -3.46
CA GLY A 19 -6.57 13.80 -2.54
C GLY A 19 -7.93 13.18 -2.29
N ASP A 20 -8.78 13.11 -3.33
CA ASP A 20 -10.13 12.55 -3.26
C ASP A 20 -10.06 11.06 -2.90
N THR A 21 -10.46 10.73 -1.67
CA THR A 21 -10.44 9.36 -1.13
C THR A 21 -11.47 8.45 -1.78
N ASP A 22 -12.62 8.99 -2.22
CA ASP A 22 -13.63 8.21 -2.92
C ASP A 22 -13.10 7.83 -4.31
N ALA A 23 -12.49 8.80 -5.00
CA ALA A 23 -11.84 8.54 -6.28
C ALA A 23 -10.68 7.54 -6.15
N TYR A 24 -9.92 7.61 -5.06
CA TYR A 24 -8.87 6.64 -4.75
C TYR A 24 -9.43 5.23 -4.53
N CYS A 25 -10.53 5.09 -3.80
CA CYS A 25 -11.20 3.80 -3.59
C CYS A 25 -11.79 3.23 -4.89
N GLU A 26 -12.40 4.07 -5.73
CA GLU A 26 -12.88 3.63 -7.05
C GLU A 26 -11.72 3.15 -7.93
N LEU A 27 -10.58 3.87 -7.91
CA LEU A 27 -9.39 3.49 -8.65
C LEU A 27 -8.77 2.19 -8.12
N SER A 28 -8.67 2.02 -6.80
CA SER A 28 -8.12 0.78 -6.21
C SER A 28 -8.95 -0.44 -6.59
N ILE A 29 -10.28 -0.33 -6.54
CA ILE A 29 -11.21 -1.40 -6.97
C ILE A 29 -11.02 -1.72 -8.46
N ALA A 30 -10.93 -0.69 -9.32
CA ALA A 30 -10.72 -0.90 -10.74
C ALA A 30 -9.40 -1.66 -11.02
N TYR A 31 -8.37 -1.45 -10.21
CA TYR A 31 -7.05 -2.05 -10.39
C TYR A 31 -6.92 -3.46 -9.79
N LEU A 32 -7.91 -3.94 -9.02
CA LEU A 32 -7.91 -5.32 -8.49
C LEU A 32 -7.87 -6.37 -9.61
N ASP A 33 -8.53 -6.10 -10.74
CA ASP A 33 -8.63 -7.03 -11.88
C ASP A 33 -7.53 -6.81 -12.94
N HIS A 34 -6.59 -5.89 -12.72
CA HIS A 34 -5.63 -5.46 -13.72
C HIS A 34 -4.17 -5.81 -13.38
N PRO A 35 -3.37 -6.20 -14.39
CA PRO A 35 -1.94 -6.47 -14.20
C PRO A 35 -1.10 -5.20 -13.96
N TYR A 36 -1.69 -4.00 -14.05
CA TYR A 36 -1.00 -2.69 -13.97
C TYR A 36 -0.95 -2.11 -12.56
N GLN A 37 -0.75 -2.95 -11.53
CA GLN A 37 -0.61 -2.50 -10.14
C GLN A 37 0.52 -1.47 -9.94
N GLU A 38 1.51 -1.45 -10.85
CA GLU A 38 2.63 -0.50 -10.83
C GLU A 38 2.18 0.97 -10.90
N GLU A 39 1.15 1.30 -11.69
CA GLU A 39 0.66 2.67 -11.74
C GLU A 39 -0.13 3.03 -10.47
N PHE A 40 -0.85 2.05 -9.90
CA PHE A 40 -1.58 2.25 -8.65
C PHE A 40 -0.64 2.63 -7.49
N LEU A 41 0.54 2.02 -7.43
CA LEU A 41 1.57 2.35 -6.43
C LEU A 41 1.89 3.85 -6.42
N LEU A 42 1.95 4.52 -7.58
CA LEU A 42 2.20 5.96 -7.63
C LEU A 42 1.09 6.75 -6.92
N TYR A 43 -0.17 6.44 -7.19
CA TYR A 43 -1.31 7.11 -6.55
C TYR A 43 -1.38 6.79 -5.06
N ALA A 44 -1.06 5.55 -4.66
CA ALA A 44 -0.98 5.14 -3.26
C ALA A 44 0.11 5.94 -2.52
N MET A 45 1.30 6.07 -3.10
CA MET A 45 2.38 6.89 -2.52
C MET A 45 1.99 8.36 -2.42
N ILE A 46 1.25 8.91 -3.38
CA ILE A 46 0.77 10.30 -3.33
C ILE A 46 -0.25 10.47 -2.19
N MET A 47 -1.25 9.59 -2.11
CA MET A 47 -2.26 9.63 -1.05
C MET A 47 -1.67 9.43 0.34
N ALA A 48 -0.71 8.53 0.47
CA ALA A 48 0.04 8.32 1.71
C ALA A 48 0.86 9.56 2.08
N ASN A 49 1.75 10.03 1.20
CA ASN A 49 2.74 11.03 1.58
C ASN A 49 2.24 12.47 1.56
N LYS A 50 1.36 12.82 0.63
CA LYS A 50 0.86 14.21 0.46
C LYS A 50 -0.39 14.46 1.28
N TYR A 51 -1.26 13.45 1.38
CA TYR A 51 -2.59 13.59 1.99
C TYR A 51 -2.72 12.83 3.32
N ASP A 52 -1.67 12.14 3.78
CA ASP A 52 -1.62 11.40 5.06
C ASP A 52 -2.78 10.39 5.19
N TYR A 53 -3.19 9.78 4.07
CA TYR A 53 -4.33 8.87 4.05
C TYR A 53 -3.93 7.48 4.58
N PRO A 54 -4.51 6.97 5.70
CA PRO A 54 -4.01 5.77 6.37
C PRO A 54 -4.09 4.49 5.54
N GLN A 55 -5.17 4.33 4.76
CA GLN A 55 -5.34 3.20 3.84
C GLN A 55 -4.22 3.17 2.80
N ALA A 56 -3.88 4.33 2.23
CA ALA A 56 -2.86 4.40 1.19
C ALA A 56 -1.46 4.05 1.71
N TYR A 57 -1.16 4.31 2.99
CA TYR A 57 0.08 3.80 3.59
C TYR A 57 0.12 2.27 3.56
N PHE A 58 -0.99 1.62 3.90
CA PHE A 58 -1.08 0.17 3.87
C PHE A 58 -1.01 -0.39 2.44
N ASP A 59 -1.68 0.26 1.49
CA ASP A 59 -1.70 -0.15 0.09
C ASP A 59 -0.29 -0.08 -0.54
N VAL A 60 0.54 0.89 -0.16
CA VAL A 60 1.96 0.91 -0.58
C VAL A 60 2.70 -0.31 -0.07
N PHE A 61 2.58 -0.65 1.22
CA PHE A 61 3.18 -1.86 1.78
C PHE A 61 2.72 -3.11 1.02
N ASP A 62 1.42 -3.23 0.76
CA ASP A 62 0.84 -4.38 0.06
C ASP A 62 1.37 -4.50 -1.38
N CYS A 63 1.43 -3.39 -2.14
CA CYS A 63 2.02 -3.37 -3.48
C CYS A 63 3.48 -3.87 -3.49
N PHE A 64 4.30 -3.43 -2.54
CA PHE A 64 5.70 -3.89 -2.45
C PHE A 64 5.79 -5.40 -2.21
N VAL A 65 4.95 -5.96 -1.33
CA VAL A 65 4.97 -7.40 -1.04
C VAL A 65 4.41 -8.21 -2.21
N LEU A 66 3.28 -7.78 -2.78
CA LEU A 66 2.61 -8.49 -3.88
C LEU A 66 3.48 -8.58 -5.13
N ALA A 67 4.34 -7.60 -5.41
CA ALA A 67 5.31 -7.67 -6.49
C ALA A 67 6.26 -8.88 -6.38
N TYR A 68 6.47 -9.40 -5.17
CA TYR A 68 7.30 -10.57 -4.87
C TYR A 68 6.47 -11.78 -4.39
N TRP A 69 5.17 -11.85 -4.68
CA TRP A 69 4.29 -12.89 -4.12
C TRP A 69 4.76 -14.33 -4.41
N PHE A 70 5.44 -14.56 -5.54
CA PHE A 70 6.02 -15.86 -5.89
C PHE A 70 7.20 -16.27 -5.00
N ASP A 71 7.99 -15.30 -4.53
CA ASP A 71 9.14 -15.52 -3.67
C ASP A 71 9.50 -14.24 -2.91
N ILE A 72 8.87 -14.06 -1.75
CA ILE A 72 9.06 -12.86 -0.92
C ILE A 72 10.51 -12.70 -0.45
N SER A 73 11.31 -13.78 -0.44
CA SER A 73 12.74 -13.71 -0.10
C SER A 73 13.57 -12.97 -1.14
N LYS A 74 13.00 -12.64 -2.31
CA LYS A 74 13.69 -11.88 -3.37
C LYS A 74 13.55 -10.37 -3.25
N ILE A 75 12.73 -9.86 -2.33
CA ILE A 75 12.69 -8.43 -2.06
C ILE A 75 14.08 -7.95 -1.63
N ASP A 76 14.53 -6.84 -2.21
CA ASP A 76 15.79 -6.20 -1.82
C ASP A 76 15.63 -5.44 -0.50
N GLU A 77 16.75 -5.11 0.15
CA GLU A 77 16.73 -4.50 1.48
C GLU A 77 16.09 -3.10 1.50
N GLN A 78 16.23 -2.32 0.44
CA GLN A 78 15.69 -0.96 0.37
C GLN A 78 14.18 -1.01 0.19
N SER A 79 13.70 -1.85 -0.73
CA SER A 79 12.26 -2.08 -0.94
C SER A 79 11.59 -2.64 0.32
N ALA A 80 12.24 -3.60 1.00
CA ALA A 80 11.74 -4.14 2.27
C ALA A 80 11.66 -3.09 3.37
N SER A 81 12.67 -2.23 3.47
CA SER A 81 12.70 -1.15 4.47
C SER A 81 11.59 -0.14 4.23
N LEU A 82 11.38 0.23 2.96
CA LEU A 82 10.31 1.13 2.58
C LEU A 82 8.93 0.52 2.88
N ALA A 83 8.71 -0.74 2.53
CA ALA A 83 7.45 -1.43 2.82
C ALA A 83 7.13 -1.43 4.33
N ILE A 84 8.10 -1.78 5.19
CA ILE A 84 7.92 -1.77 6.65
C ILE A 84 7.68 -0.36 7.19
N GLU A 85 8.36 0.66 6.67
CA GLU A 85 8.13 2.05 7.04
C GLU A 85 6.67 2.47 6.77
N TYR A 86 6.13 2.12 5.60
CA TYR A 86 4.75 2.42 5.24
C TYR A 86 3.73 1.64 6.09
N LEU A 87 4.01 0.36 6.39
CA LEU A 87 3.19 -0.43 7.31
C LEU A 87 3.11 0.19 8.71
N ILE A 88 4.25 0.63 9.25
CA ILE A 88 4.32 1.29 10.56
C ILE A 88 3.58 2.63 10.52
N LYS A 89 3.75 3.42 9.45
CA LYS A 89 2.98 4.66 9.29
C LYS A 89 1.48 4.38 9.25
N ALA A 90 1.02 3.37 8.51
CA ALA A 90 -0.39 2.98 8.49
C ALA A 90 -0.90 2.64 9.91
N TYR A 91 -0.13 1.86 10.68
CA TYR A 91 -0.42 1.54 12.07
C TYR A 91 -0.52 2.79 12.96
N GLU A 92 0.44 3.71 12.86
CA GLU A 92 0.46 4.96 13.63
C GLU A 92 -0.76 5.86 13.35
N ARG A 93 -1.34 5.79 12.13
CA ARG A 93 -2.58 6.50 11.78
C ARG A 93 -3.85 5.67 12.04
N GLY A 94 -3.75 4.54 12.74
CA GLY A 94 -4.90 3.73 13.17
C GLY A 94 -5.51 2.84 12.09
N HIS A 95 -4.77 2.51 11.02
CA HIS A 95 -5.24 1.53 10.04
C HIS A 95 -5.36 0.13 10.66
N GLN A 96 -6.55 -0.47 10.59
CA GLN A 96 -6.87 -1.68 11.37
C GLN A 96 -6.04 -2.90 10.95
N GLN A 97 -5.92 -3.21 9.65
CA GLN A 97 -5.14 -4.38 9.23
C GLN A 97 -3.64 -4.18 9.50
N ALA A 98 -3.15 -2.94 9.42
CA ALA A 98 -1.77 -2.62 9.76
C ALA A 98 -1.52 -2.87 11.25
N LYS A 99 -2.46 -2.44 12.11
CA LYS A 99 -2.43 -2.73 13.55
C LYS A 99 -2.38 -4.23 13.82
N ASP A 100 -3.27 -4.99 13.20
CA ASP A 100 -3.33 -6.45 13.41
C ASP A 100 -1.99 -7.11 13.03
N ILE A 101 -1.37 -6.71 11.93
CA ILE A 101 -0.06 -7.23 11.49
C ILE A 101 1.06 -6.78 12.44
N VAL A 102 1.14 -5.48 12.75
CA VAL A 102 2.21 -4.93 13.58
C VAL A 102 2.20 -5.56 14.97
N GLU A 103 1.02 -5.70 15.58
CA GLU A 103 0.88 -6.30 16.91
C GLU A 103 1.12 -7.82 16.89
N LYS A 104 0.55 -8.55 15.91
CA LYS A 104 0.70 -10.01 15.81
C LYS A 104 2.15 -10.43 15.58
N TYR A 105 2.88 -9.67 14.78
CA TYR A 105 4.25 -10.01 14.37
C TYR A 105 5.31 -9.12 15.02
N SER A 106 4.97 -8.31 16.01
CA SER A 106 5.90 -7.42 16.75
C SER A 106 6.78 -6.56 15.83
N ILE A 107 6.19 -6.00 14.78
CA ILE A 107 6.90 -5.22 13.75
C ILE A 107 7.47 -3.93 14.35
N ASN A 108 8.73 -3.62 14.07
CA ASN A 108 9.39 -2.43 14.57
C ASN A 108 10.58 -1.99 13.69
N ASN A 109 11.01 -0.73 13.83
CA ASN A 109 12.07 -0.15 13.01
C ASN A 109 13.51 -0.60 13.36
N ASN A 110 13.70 -1.36 14.45
CA ASN A 110 15.04 -1.75 14.93
C ASN A 110 15.46 -3.15 14.48
N GLU A 111 14.57 -3.89 13.83
CA GLU A 111 14.81 -5.26 13.34
C GLU A 111 14.98 -5.25 11.81
N ASN A 112 15.66 -6.26 11.26
CA ASN A 112 15.84 -6.40 9.83
C ASN A 112 14.48 -6.50 9.10
N CYS A 113 14.17 -5.50 8.26
CA CYS A 113 12.87 -5.39 7.59
C CYS A 113 12.54 -6.58 6.70
N LYS A 114 13.53 -7.20 6.06
CA LYS A 114 13.31 -8.38 5.21
C LYS A 114 12.88 -9.60 6.02
N GLN A 115 13.55 -9.85 7.16
CA GLN A 115 13.17 -10.92 8.09
C GLN A 115 11.76 -10.69 8.65
N GLN A 116 11.39 -9.43 8.92
CA GLN A 116 10.06 -9.06 9.37
C GLN A 116 9.00 -9.38 8.31
N ILE A 117 9.23 -9.02 7.04
CA ILE A 117 8.32 -9.35 5.94
C ILE A 117 8.20 -10.87 5.78
N GLU A 118 9.32 -11.60 5.77
CA GLU A 118 9.29 -13.06 5.70
C GLU A 118 8.49 -13.68 6.86
N ARG A 119 8.55 -13.10 8.07
CA ARG A 119 7.78 -13.56 9.24
C ARG A 119 6.27 -13.33 9.08
N ILE A 120 5.85 -12.28 8.37
CA ILE A 120 4.43 -11.99 8.12
C ILE A 120 3.82 -13.03 7.17
N PHE A 121 4.58 -13.46 6.15
CA PHE A 121 4.09 -14.27 5.03
C PHE A 121 4.54 -15.74 5.02
N LYS A 122 5.24 -16.21 6.06
CA LYS A 122 5.53 -17.64 6.32
C LYS A 122 4.43 -18.28 7.16
#